data_AF-A0A7Y3KA86-F1
#
_entry.id   AF-A0A7Y3KA86-F1
#
_cell.length_a   1.000
_cell.length_b   1.000
_cell.length_c   1.000
_cell.angle_alpha   90.00
_cell.angle_beta   90.00
_cell.angle_gamma   90.00
#
_symmetry.space_group_name_H-M   'P 1'
#
loop_
_entity.id
_entity.type
_entity.pdbx_description
1 polymer ?
#
loop_
_entity_poly.entity_id
_entity_poly.type
_entity_poly.pdbx_seq_one_letter_code
_entity_poly.pdbx_strand_id
1 'polypeptide(L)'
;MVDNWKNVKLRAESELLRKENYVYRVEGVEYAIELFETIEGKFYAIGLPTDPTKLIIYGSSVVDGAKIALQQTIQKIDRDHFMMEIKHIGEDNRPDEDIAD
;
A
#
# COMPACT_ATOMS: atom_id res chain seq x y z
N MET A 1 -16.98 -32.64 15.96
CA MET A 1 -17.19 -31.29 15.43
C MET A 1 -16.89 -31.34 13.95
N VAL A 2 -17.79 -30.87 13.10
CA VAL A 2 -17.61 -30.90 11.64
C VAL A 2 -16.60 -29.83 11.28
N ASP A 3 -15.45 -30.24 10.74
CA ASP A 3 -14.43 -29.35 10.20
C ASP A 3 -15.02 -28.61 8.99
N ASN A 4 -15.20 -27.30 9.13
CA ASN A 4 -15.79 -26.44 8.13
C ASN A 4 -15.04 -25.10 8.18
N TRP A 5 -14.65 -24.57 7.03
CA TRP A 5 -13.97 -23.29 6.87
C TRP A 5 -14.67 -22.10 7.57
N LYS A 6 -15.94 -22.24 7.92
CA LYS A 6 -16.70 -21.26 8.72
C LYS A 6 -16.35 -21.24 10.21
N ASN A 7 -15.64 -22.23 10.74
CA ASN A 7 -15.24 -22.32 12.14
C ASN A 7 -13.76 -22.70 12.25
N VAL A 8 -12.94 -21.73 12.62
CA VAL A 8 -11.49 -21.94 12.82
C VAL A 8 -11.16 -21.70 14.28
N LYS A 9 -10.49 -22.66 14.92
CA LYS A 9 -9.90 -22.46 16.25
C LYS A 9 -8.67 -21.58 16.11
N LEU A 10 -8.72 -20.41 16.72
CA LEU A 10 -7.58 -19.52 16.84
C LEU A 10 -6.64 -20.01 17.96
N ARG A 11 -5.35 -19.71 17.83
CA ARG A 11 -4.38 -19.91 18.91
C ARG A 11 -4.70 -18.93 20.05
N ALA A 12 -4.31 -19.24 21.29
CA ALA A 12 -4.64 -18.42 22.46
C ALA A 12 -4.07 -16.99 22.39
N GLU A 13 -2.98 -16.83 21.65
CA GLU A 13 -2.27 -15.59 21.35
C GLU A 13 -2.83 -14.83 20.13
N SER A 14 -3.98 -15.23 19.60
CA SER A 14 -4.58 -14.54 18.46
C SER A 14 -5.32 -13.29 18.91
N GLU A 15 -5.14 -12.20 18.18
CA GLU A 15 -5.78 -10.91 18.48
C GLU A 15 -6.78 -10.52 17.40
N LEU A 16 -7.89 -9.92 17.83
CA LEU A 16 -8.87 -9.33 16.92
C LEU A 16 -8.53 -7.85 16.72
N LEU A 17 -8.20 -7.48 15.49
CA LEU A 17 -7.93 -6.10 15.09
C LEU A 17 -9.21 -5.45 14.55
N ARG A 18 -9.43 -4.16 14.82
CA ARG A 18 -10.41 -3.38 14.05
C ARG A 18 -9.78 -3.01 12.71
N LYS A 19 -10.50 -3.23 11.62
CA LYS A 19 -10.06 -2.91 10.26
C LYS A 19 -11.03 -1.94 9.59
N GLU A 20 -10.48 -0.92 8.94
CA GLU A 20 -11.20 0.00 8.06
C GLU A 20 -10.56 -0.04 6.67
N ASN A 21 -11.39 0.03 5.62
CA ASN A 21 -10.93 0.01 4.24
C ASN A 21 -11.16 1.37 3.60
N TYR A 22 -10.16 1.83 2.87
CA TYR A 22 -10.16 3.08 2.13
C TYR A 22 -9.75 2.80 0.68
N VAL A 23 -10.26 3.62 -0.23
CA VAL A 23 -9.84 3.62 -1.62
C VAL A 23 -9.20 4.96 -1.91
N TYR A 24 -7.93 4.93 -2.26
CA TYR A 24 -7.14 6.10 -2.62
C TYR A 24 -6.88 6.11 -4.12
N ARG A 25 -7.10 7.24 -4.79
CA ARG A 25 -6.93 7.36 -6.24
C ARG A 25 -5.99 8.50 -6.54
N VAL A 26 -4.97 8.23 -7.34
CA VAL A 26 -4.02 9.22 -7.83
C VAL A 26 -3.73 8.92 -9.30
N GLU A 27 -3.96 9.92 -10.17
CA GLU A 27 -3.64 9.88 -11.61
C GLU A 27 -4.08 8.62 -12.35
N GLY A 28 -5.31 8.17 -12.06
CA GLY A 28 -5.90 6.99 -12.72
C GLY A 28 -5.49 5.65 -12.11
N VAL A 29 -4.56 5.63 -11.16
CA VAL A 29 -4.23 4.43 -10.38
C VAL A 29 -5.03 4.43 -9.08
N GLU A 30 -5.65 3.29 -8.78
CA GLU A 30 -6.42 3.06 -7.56
C GLU A 30 -5.67 2.15 -6.59
N TYR A 31 -5.63 2.54 -5.32
CA TYR A 31 -4.99 1.83 -4.22
C TYR A 31 -6.04 1.49 -3.15
N ALA A 32 -6.10 0.22 -2.78
CA ALA A 32 -6.81 -0.23 -1.60
C ALA A 32 -5.92 -0.01 -0.37
N ILE A 33 -6.38 0.79 0.58
CA ILE A 33 -5.69 1.05 1.85
C ILE A 33 -6.48 0.41 2.98
N GLU A 34 -5.81 -0.47 3.72
CA GLU A 34 -6.34 -1.12 4.92
C GLU A 34 -5.72 -0.45 6.14
N LEU A 35 -6.55 0.12 7.01
CA LEU A 35 -6.14 0.66 8.30
C LEU A 35 -6.51 -0.33 9.40
N PHE A 36 -5.56 -0.61 10.28
CA PHE A 36 -5.73 -1.51 11.40
C PHE A 36 -5.56 -0.76 12.72
N GLU A 37 -6.43 -1.05 13.68
CA GLU A 37 -6.27 -0.69 15.08
C GLU A 37 -5.98 -1.96 15.88
N THR A 38 -4.88 -1.91 16.63
CA THR A 38 -4.43 -2.95 17.56
C THR A 38 -5.18 -2.87 18.88
N ILE A 39 -5.13 -3.96 19.66
CA ILE A 39 -5.76 -4.00 21.00
C ILE A 39 -5.18 -2.96 21.97
N GLU A 40 -3.94 -2.52 21.73
CA GLU A 40 -3.27 -1.47 22.49
C GLU A 40 -3.68 -0.05 22.07
N GLY A 41 -4.63 0.09 21.13
CA GLY A 41 -5.05 1.39 20.58
C GLY A 41 -4.01 2.03 19.65
N LYS A 42 -3.01 1.26 19.18
CA LYS A 42 -2.07 1.70 18.14
C LYS A 42 -2.61 1.40 16.76
N PHE A 43 -2.14 2.14 15.76
CA PHE A 43 -2.60 2.08 14.38
C PHE A 43 -1.46 1.78 13.42
N TYR A 44 -1.76 1.01 12.36
CA TYR A 44 -0.91 0.90 11.19
C TYR A 44 -1.77 0.75 9.93
N ALA A 45 -1.24 1.13 8.77
CA ALA A 45 -1.95 1.04 7.50
C ALA A 45 -1.09 0.36 6.43
N ILE A 46 -1.77 -0.30 5.49
CA ILE A 46 -1.18 -0.99 4.36
C ILE A 46 -1.93 -0.57 3.10
N GLY A 47 -1.23 -0.02 2.12
CA GLY A 47 -1.75 0.32 0.80
C GLY A 47 -1.25 -0.65 -0.26
N LEU A 48 -2.14 -1.07 -1.16
CA LEU A 48 -1.81 -1.89 -2.32
C LEU A 48 -2.51 -1.33 -3.56
N PRO A 49 -1.85 -1.26 -4.73
CA PRO A 49 -2.53 -1.01 -6.00
C PRO A 49 -3.59 -2.09 -6.28
N THR A 50 -4.73 -1.69 -6.85
CA THR A 50 -5.89 -2.57 -7.10
C THR A 50 -5.77 -3.39 -8.39
N ASP A 51 -5.12 -2.85 -9.41
CA ASP A 51 -4.71 -3.58 -10.61
C ASP A 51 -3.18 -3.48 -10.83
N PRO A 52 -2.38 -4.19 -10.04
CA PRO A 52 -0.96 -4.22 -10.27
C PRO A 52 -0.54 -5.40 -11.13
N THR A 53 0.09 -5.09 -12.26
CA THR A 53 1.02 -6.02 -12.93
C THR A 53 2.17 -6.47 -12.01
N LYS A 54 2.44 -5.71 -10.93
CA LYS A 54 3.45 -6.01 -9.92
C LYS A 54 2.98 -5.68 -8.50
N LEU A 55 3.02 -6.66 -7.61
CA LEU A 55 2.65 -6.46 -6.20
C LEU A 55 3.64 -5.51 -5.50
N ILE A 56 3.16 -4.33 -5.10
CA ILE A 56 3.88 -3.36 -4.28
C ILE A 56 3.05 -3.10 -3.02
N ILE A 57 3.69 -3.09 -1.86
CA ILE A 57 3.04 -2.91 -0.57
C ILE A 57 3.60 -1.65 0.08
N TYR A 58 2.72 -0.70 0.39
CA TYR A 58 3.05 0.55 1.08
C TYR A 58 2.57 0.45 2.53
N GLY A 59 3.47 0.17 3.47
CA GLY A 59 3.12 0.09 4.90
C GLY A 59 3.45 1.35 5.68
N SER A 60 2.67 1.69 6.71
CA SER A 60 3.07 2.65 7.74
C SER A 60 3.85 1.97 8.88
N SER A 61 4.48 2.76 9.74
CA SER A 61 4.88 2.28 11.07
C SER A 61 3.65 2.14 11.98
N VAL A 62 3.80 1.43 13.11
CA VAL A 62 2.81 1.42 14.20
C VAL A 62 2.88 2.75 14.95
N VAL A 63 1.75 3.46 15.08
CA VAL A 63 1.67 4.84 15.60
C VAL A 63 0.42 5.07 16.45
N ASP A 64 0.39 6.16 17.22
CA ASP A 64 -0.71 6.48 18.15
C ASP A 64 -2.00 7.02 17.50
N GLY A 65 -2.06 7.12 16.17
CA GLY A 65 -3.23 7.69 15.51
C GLY A 65 -3.44 7.23 14.08
N ALA A 66 -4.70 6.90 13.77
CA ALA A 66 -5.17 6.54 12.44
C ALA A 66 -4.71 7.52 11.35
N LYS A 67 -4.84 8.83 11.61
CA LYS A 67 -4.41 9.88 10.67
C LYS A 67 -2.92 9.75 10.29
N ILE A 68 -2.06 9.47 11.28
CA ILE A 68 -0.62 9.38 11.07
C ILE A 68 -0.29 8.13 10.23
N ALA A 69 -0.92 6.99 10.54
CA ALA A 69 -0.73 5.75 9.79
C ALA A 69 -1.15 5.91 8.31
N LEU A 70 -2.33 6.49 8.07
CA LEU A 70 -2.83 6.77 6.72
C LEU A 70 -1.91 7.75 5.98
N GLN A 71 -1.51 8.85 6.62
CA GLN A 71 -0.66 9.86 5.99
C GLN A 71 0.71 9.29 5.60
N GLN A 72 1.34 8.47 6.45
CA GLN A 72 2.60 7.80 6.10
C GLN A 72 2.45 6.88 4.89
N THR A 73 1.32 6.17 4.78
CA THR A 73 1.04 5.25 3.67
C THR A 73 0.85 6.03 2.37
N ILE A 74 0.01 7.07 2.39
CA ILE A 74 -0.26 7.95 1.24
C ILE A 74 1.03 8.62 0.77
N GLN A 75 1.84 9.18 1.67
CA GLN A 75 3.13 9.80 1.32
C GLN A 75 4.14 8.83 0.69
N LYS A 76 4.01 7.52 0.90
CA LYS A 76 4.85 6.51 0.24
C LYS A 76 4.32 6.19 -1.16
N ILE A 77 3.00 6.09 -1.31
CA ILE A 77 2.33 5.94 -2.60
C ILE A 77 2.68 7.14 -3.51
N ASP A 78 2.46 8.36 -3.03
CA ASP A 78 2.68 9.59 -3.82
C ASP A 78 4.14 9.72 -4.26
N ARG A 79 5.08 9.36 -3.38
CA ARG A 79 6.52 9.43 -3.68
C ARG A 79 6.92 8.43 -4.76
N ASP A 80 6.41 7.21 -4.69
CA ASP A 80 6.72 6.19 -5.68
C ASP A 80 6.10 6.54 -7.03
N HIS A 81 4.87 7.06 -7.02
CA HIS A 81 4.19 7.57 -8.20
C HIS A 81 4.98 8.70 -8.88
N PHE A 82 5.36 9.73 -8.13
CA PHE A 82 6.18 10.83 -8.63
C PHE A 82 7.53 10.37 -9.19
N MET A 83 8.18 9.38 -8.55
CA MET A 83 9.44 8.82 -9.04
C MET A 83 9.27 8.01 -10.33
N MET A 84 8.12 7.37 -10.53
CA MET A 84 7.82 6.68 -11.78
C MET A 84 7.62 7.68 -12.92
N GLU A 85 6.92 8.79 -12.71
CA GLU A 85 6.76 9.83 -13.73
C GLU A 85 8.11 10.41 -14.19
N ILE A 86 8.99 10.73 -13.24
CA ILE A 86 10.33 11.27 -13.57
C ILE A 86 11.13 10.29 -14.44
N LYS A 87 11.08 8.98 -14.13
CA LYS A 87 11.80 7.98 -14.93
C LYS A 87 11.30 7.93 -16.36
N HIS A 88 9.98 8.00 -16.58
CA HIS A 88 9.42 8.03 -17.93
C HIS A 88 9.84 9.27 -18.72
N ILE A 89 9.91 10.45 -18.07
CA ILE A 89 10.38 11.68 -18.73
C ILE A 89 11.89 11.65 -19.03
N GLY A 90 12.69 11.01 -18.16
CA GLY A 90 14.14 10.92 -18.32
C GLY A 90 14.61 9.94 -19.42
N GLU A 91 13.80 8.93 -19.74
CA GLU A 91 14.13 7.95 -20.78
C GLU A 91 13.91 8.47 -22.21
N ASP A 92 13.03 9.47 -22.40
CA ASP A 92 12.62 10.02 -23.70
C ASP A 92 13.59 11.07 -24.29
N ASN A 93 14.73 11.31 -23.63
CA ASN A 93 15.69 12.38 -23.97
C ASN A 93 17.09 11.90 -24.36
N ARG A 94 17.24 10.66 -24.84
CA ARG A 94 18.47 10.26 -25.54
C ARG A 94 18.24 10.37 -27.04
N PRO A 95 18.65 11.46 -27.71
CA PRO A 95 18.77 11.41 -29.16
C PRO A 95 19.79 10.33 -29.50
N ASP A 96 19.39 9.36 -30.31
CA ASP A 96 20.31 8.43 -30.92
C ASP A 96 21.31 9.27 -31.72
N GLU A 97 22.56 9.36 -31.23
CA GLU A 97 23.65 9.89 -32.03
C GLU A 97 23.85 8.91 -33.18
N ASP A 98 23.31 9.29 -34.35
CA ASP A 98 23.56 8.64 -35.63
C ASP A 98 25.07 8.50 -35.84
N ILE A 99 25.56 7.27 -35.69
CA ILE A 99 26.85 6.84 -36.20
C ILE A 99 26.71 6.82 -37.72
N ALA A 100 27.14 7.89 -38.39
CA ALA A 100 27.34 7.91 -39.83
C ALA A 100 28.83 7.64 -40.14
N ASP A 101 29.06 6.56 -40.89
CA ASP A 101 30.34 6.14 -41.50
C ASP A 101 30.89 7.19 -42.50
#